data_AF-A0A7G9YV83-F1
#
_entry.id   AF-A0A7G9YV83-F1
#
_cell.length_a   1.000
_cell.length_b   1.000
_cell.length_c   1.000
_cell.angle_alpha   90.00
_cell.angle_beta   90.00
_cell.angle_gamma   90.00
#
_symmetry.space_group_name_H-M   'P 1'
#
loop_
_entity.id
_entity.type
_entity.pdbx_description
1 polymer ?
#
loop_
_entity_poly.entity_id
_entity_poly.type
_entity_poly.pdbx_seq_one_letter_code
_entity_poly.pdbx_strand_id
1 'polypeptide(L)'
;MEDEEDKFGHDLIESTSFYSAEHEKTKLNWFCYELALNFELAIKHKLGKKLKRYGIYEEHIADFSIYFAKKMKEVVLQKLSGEIETVYFSYDLIEAYFPTLNDKMVNKMLDVLADAWDEMLSICGICPTRCASEKDEYCTMFDEGPY
;
A
#
# COMPACT_ATOMS: atom_id res chain seq x y z
N MET A 1 -11.66 33.74 -2.31
CA MET A 1 -11.86 32.84 -1.17
C MET A 1 -12.53 31.62 -1.75
N GLU A 2 -11.73 30.80 -2.39
CA GLU A 2 -12.10 29.47 -2.89
C GLU A 2 -10.88 28.62 -2.56
N ASP A 3 -11.04 27.82 -1.52
CA ASP A 3 -9.99 27.02 -0.90
C ASP A 3 -9.57 25.90 -1.86
N GLU A 4 -8.46 26.11 -2.57
CA GLU A 4 -7.72 25.06 -3.30
C GLU A 4 -6.66 24.38 -2.39
N GLU A 5 -6.88 24.32 -1.08
CA GLU A 5 -5.90 23.79 -0.10
C GLU A 5 -6.30 22.48 0.60
N ASP A 6 -7.31 21.76 0.11
CA ASP A 6 -7.77 20.51 0.78
C ASP A 6 -7.87 19.30 -0.15
N LYS A 7 -6.90 19.16 -1.08
CA LYS A 7 -6.77 17.98 -1.97
C LYS A 7 -5.84 16.88 -1.44
N PHE A 8 -5.25 17.09 -0.27
CA PHE A 8 -4.50 16.08 0.47
C PHE A 8 -5.14 15.99 1.85
N GLY A 9 -6.36 15.45 1.91
CA GLY A 9 -6.97 15.13 3.20
C GLY A 9 -5.97 14.28 3.97
N HIS A 10 -5.57 14.76 5.15
CA HIS A 10 -4.51 14.19 6.00
C HIS A 10 -4.19 12.73 5.64
N ASP A 11 -3.02 12.49 5.05
CA ASP A 11 -2.56 11.12 4.78
C ASP A 11 -2.60 10.36 6.11
N LEU A 12 -3.58 9.46 6.23
CA LEU A 12 -3.79 8.65 7.44
C LEU A 12 -2.65 7.65 7.64
N ILE A 13 -1.86 7.43 6.58
CA ILE A 13 -0.67 6.60 6.57
C ILE A 13 0.56 7.49 6.69
N GLU A 14 1.14 7.51 7.88
CA GLU A 14 2.45 8.13 8.10
C GLU A 14 3.59 7.18 7.71
N SER A 15 4.66 7.72 7.12
CA SER A 15 5.85 6.94 6.74
C SER A 15 6.55 6.29 7.94
N THR A 16 6.43 6.90 9.12
CA THR A 16 6.83 6.36 10.44
C THR A 16 6.20 5.01 10.76
N SER A 17 5.10 4.65 10.11
CA SER A 17 4.49 3.33 10.25
C SER A 17 5.38 2.20 9.71
N PHE A 18 6.41 2.50 8.91
CA PHE A 18 7.25 1.51 8.22
C PHE A 18 8.65 1.34 8.81
N TYR A 19 8.99 2.06 9.88
CA TYR A 19 10.25 1.89 10.60
C TYR A 19 10.10 2.24 12.08
N SER A 20 10.86 1.57 12.93
CA SER A 20 10.98 1.83 14.37
C SER A 20 12.41 2.26 14.76
N ALA A 21 13.38 1.99 13.90
CA ALA A 21 14.77 2.35 14.08
C ALA A 21 15.43 2.81 12.76
N GLU A 22 16.55 3.53 12.88
CA GLU A 22 17.23 4.15 11.73
C GLU A 22 17.63 3.15 10.63
N HIS A 23 18.06 1.95 11.03
CA HIS A 23 18.46 0.90 10.09
C HIS A 23 17.28 0.31 9.29
N GLU A 24 16.04 0.59 9.70
CA GLU A 24 14.83 0.18 8.99
C GLU A 24 14.39 1.22 7.95
N LYS A 25 15.01 2.41 7.89
CA LYS A 25 14.78 3.41 6.83
C LYS A 25 15.44 2.98 5.52
N THR A 26 14.97 1.87 4.97
CA THR A 26 15.48 1.25 3.76
C THR A 26 14.61 1.58 2.56
N LYS A 27 15.16 1.53 1.34
CA LYS A 27 14.36 1.76 0.13
C LYS A 27 13.24 0.74 -0.05
N LEU A 28 13.42 -0.49 0.45
CA LEU A 28 12.35 -1.48 0.49
C LEU A 28 11.18 -1.04 1.39
N ASN A 29 11.48 -0.51 2.58
CA ASN A 29 10.43 -0.02 3.47
C ASN A 29 9.75 1.24 2.90
N TRP A 30 10.48 2.09 2.17
CA TRP A 30 9.89 3.19 1.41
C TRP A 30 8.93 2.69 0.33
N PHE A 31 9.33 1.68 -0.45
CA PHE A 31 8.44 1.04 -1.42
C PHE A 31 7.18 0.47 -0.76
N CYS A 32 7.31 -0.17 0.40
CA CYS A 32 6.14 -0.66 1.15
C CYS A 32 5.22 0.48 1.62
N TYR A 33 5.79 1.63 1.98
CA TYR A 33 5.01 2.84 2.32
C TYR A 33 4.23 3.36 1.10
N GLU A 34 4.89 3.55 -0.04
CA GLU A 34 4.23 3.97 -1.29
C GLU A 34 3.15 2.96 -1.73
N LEU A 35 3.42 1.66 -1.55
CA LEU A 35 2.46 0.61 -1.85
C LEU A 35 1.21 0.71 -0.97
N ALA A 36 1.38 1.02 0.32
CA ALA A 36 0.25 1.20 1.24
C ALA A 36 -0.59 2.43 0.87
N LEU A 37 0.04 3.55 0.49
CA LEU A 37 -0.67 4.74 0.01
C LEU A 37 -1.49 4.42 -1.25
N ASN A 38 -0.89 3.70 -2.19
CA ASN A 38 -1.58 3.30 -3.42
C ASN A 38 -2.79 2.39 -3.12
N PHE A 39 -2.61 1.39 -2.25
CA PHE A 39 -3.73 0.53 -1.82
C PHE A 39 -4.84 1.34 -1.13
N GLU A 40 -4.50 2.24 -0.21
CA GLU A 40 -5.48 3.06 0.50
C GLU A 40 -6.30 3.90 -0.49
N LEU A 41 -5.62 4.60 -1.40
CA LEU A 41 -6.24 5.44 -2.41
C LEU A 41 -7.16 4.62 -3.32
N ALA A 42 -6.68 3.48 -3.82
CA ALA A 42 -7.44 2.61 -4.71
C ALA A 42 -8.70 2.07 -4.03
N ILE A 43 -8.60 1.61 -2.78
CA ILE A 43 -9.73 1.10 -2.00
C ILE A 43 -10.72 2.23 -1.69
N LYS A 44 -10.26 3.39 -1.23
CA LYS A 44 -11.12 4.55 -0.93
C LYS A 44 -11.90 4.97 -2.17
N HIS A 45 -11.22 5.10 -3.30
CA HIS A 45 -11.82 5.54 -4.55
C HIS A 45 -12.82 4.53 -5.12
N LYS A 46 -12.45 3.24 -5.21
CA LYS A 46 -13.27 2.22 -5.88
C LYS A 46 -14.35 1.61 -4.96
N LEU A 47 -14.09 1.51 -3.65
CA LEU A 47 -14.92 0.74 -2.71
C LEU A 47 -15.37 1.51 -1.46
N GLY A 48 -14.78 2.67 -1.13
CA GLY A 48 -15.04 3.38 0.13
C GLY A 48 -16.52 3.55 0.49
N LYS A 49 -17.37 4.01 -0.45
CA LYS A 49 -18.82 4.14 -0.21
C LYS A 49 -19.53 2.82 0.11
N LYS A 50 -19.05 1.70 -0.45
CA LYS A 50 -19.63 0.37 -0.22
C LYS A 50 -19.14 -0.21 1.11
N LEU A 51 -17.87 -0.01 1.45
CA LEU A 51 -17.25 -0.46 2.70
C LEU A 51 -17.85 0.21 3.94
N LYS A 52 -18.28 1.48 3.82
CA LYS A 52 -19.04 2.16 4.90
C LYS A 52 -20.30 1.40 5.35
N ARG A 53 -20.91 0.60 4.46
CA ARG A 53 -22.09 -0.23 4.81
C ARG A 53 -21.74 -1.43 5.71
N TYR A 54 -20.46 -1.79 5.78
CA TYR A 54 -19.90 -2.84 6.64
C TYR A 54 -19.26 -2.26 7.91
N GLY A 55 -19.41 -0.95 8.16
CA GLY A 55 -18.74 -0.27 9.27
C GLY A 55 -17.24 -0.04 9.06
N ILE A 56 -16.75 -0.16 7.83
CA ILE A 56 -15.35 0.06 7.47
C ILE A 56 -15.20 1.48 6.94
N TYR A 57 -14.42 2.28 7.65
CA TYR A 57 -14.16 3.70 7.36
C TYR A 57 -12.69 3.93 6.97
N GLU A 58 -12.30 5.20 6.81
CA GLU A 58 -11.02 5.55 6.20
C GLU A 58 -9.83 5.11 7.06
N GLU A 59 -9.92 5.24 8.37
CA GLU A 59 -8.93 4.75 9.33
C GLU A 59 -8.73 3.23 9.22
N HIS A 60 -9.80 2.48 9.04
CA HIS A 60 -9.73 1.03 8.86
C HIS A 60 -9.06 0.63 7.54
N ILE A 61 -9.29 1.43 6.49
CA ILE A 61 -8.67 1.22 5.18
C ILE A 61 -7.18 1.56 5.24
N ALA A 62 -6.80 2.63 5.93
CA ALA A 62 -5.41 3.00 6.15
C ALA A 62 -4.66 1.93 6.94
N ASP A 63 -5.20 1.50 8.09
CA ASP A 63 -4.61 0.44 8.92
C ASP A 63 -4.45 -0.87 8.14
N PHE A 64 -5.48 -1.26 7.38
CA PHE A 64 -5.42 -2.43 6.51
C PHE A 64 -4.34 -2.30 5.45
N SER A 65 -4.22 -1.13 4.81
CA SER A 65 -3.25 -0.91 3.74
C SER A 65 -1.81 -1.00 4.27
N ILE A 66 -1.55 -0.45 5.47
CA ILE A 66 -0.27 -0.60 6.18
C ILE A 66 0.01 -2.08 6.48
N TYR A 67 -0.96 -2.76 7.10
CA TYR A 67 -0.83 -4.16 7.46
C TYR A 67 -0.55 -5.03 6.23
N PHE A 68 -1.31 -4.82 5.16
CA PHE A 68 -1.22 -5.59 3.93
C PHE A 68 0.12 -5.36 3.22
N ALA A 69 0.54 -4.11 3.06
CA ALA A 69 1.83 -3.79 2.44
C ALA A 69 3.02 -4.41 3.20
N LYS A 70 2.96 -4.40 4.55
CA LYS A 70 3.97 -5.09 5.38
C LYS A 70 3.99 -6.60 5.17
N LYS A 71 2.80 -7.22 5.06
CA LYS A 71 2.68 -8.67 4.78
C LYS A 71 3.17 -9.04 3.38
N MET A 72 3.08 -8.11 2.43
CA MET A 72 3.54 -8.30 1.05
C MET A 72 5.05 -8.18 0.87
N LYS A 73 5.82 -7.78 1.90
CA LYS A 73 7.25 -7.47 1.77
C LYS A 73 8.07 -8.60 1.13
N GLU A 74 7.87 -9.85 1.55
CA GLU A 74 8.58 -11.01 0.97
C GLU A 74 8.16 -11.25 -0.50
N VAL A 75 6.87 -11.18 -0.78
CA VAL A 75 6.32 -11.37 -2.14
C VAL A 75 6.82 -10.28 -3.10
N VAL A 76 6.91 -9.05 -2.63
CA VAL A 76 7.50 -7.91 -3.37
C VAL A 76 8.96 -8.25 -3.73
N LEU A 77 9.75 -8.73 -2.78
CA LEU A 77 11.14 -9.12 -3.03
C LEU A 77 11.27 -10.25 -4.05
N GLN A 78 10.45 -11.29 -3.93
CA GLN A 78 10.44 -12.39 -4.89
C GLN A 78 10.09 -11.89 -6.30
N LYS A 79 9.09 -11.01 -6.42
CA LYS A 79 8.69 -10.46 -7.72
C LYS A 79 9.77 -9.55 -8.31
N LEU A 80 10.37 -8.68 -7.49
CA LEU A 80 11.39 -7.73 -7.94
C LEU A 80 12.74 -8.38 -8.24
N SER A 81 13.06 -9.51 -7.61
CA SER A 81 14.23 -10.34 -7.94
C SER A 81 14.02 -11.27 -9.14
N GLY A 82 12.78 -11.38 -9.63
CA GLY A 82 12.41 -12.27 -10.73
C GLY A 82 12.22 -13.74 -10.30
N GLU A 83 12.18 -14.02 -9.01
CA GLU A 83 11.89 -15.37 -8.47
C GLU A 83 10.46 -15.81 -8.80
N ILE A 84 9.50 -14.87 -8.80
CA ILE A 84 8.12 -15.12 -9.21
C ILE A 84 7.68 -14.17 -10.33
N GLU A 85 6.91 -14.71 -11.27
CA GLU A 85 6.32 -13.93 -12.36
C GLU A 85 5.00 -13.27 -11.95
N THR A 86 4.21 -13.91 -11.08
CA THR A 86 2.87 -13.45 -10.73
C THR A 86 2.72 -13.33 -9.22
N VAL A 87 2.11 -12.23 -8.78
CA VAL A 87 1.77 -11.98 -7.38
C VAL A 87 0.35 -12.44 -7.12
N TYR A 88 0.16 -13.22 -6.05
CA TYR A 88 -1.16 -13.67 -5.62
C TYR A 88 -1.52 -13.01 -4.29
N PHE A 89 -2.69 -12.40 -4.24
CA PHE A 89 -3.25 -11.82 -3.02
C PHE A 89 -4.10 -12.85 -2.29
N SER A 90 -3.84 -13.02 -0.99
CA SER A 90 -4.55 -14.01 -0.17
C SER A 90 -5.96 -13.52 0.17
N TYR A 91 -6.96 -14.29 -0.22
CA TYR A 91 -8.35 -14.13 0.19
C TYR A 91 -8.47 -14.17 1.72
N ASP A 92 -7.89 -15.21 2.33
CA ASP A 92 -7.95 -15.49 3.77
C ASP A 92 -7.40 -14.33 4.61
N LEU A 93 -6.38 -13.62 4.10
CA LEU A 93 -5.81 -12.48 4.79
C LEU A 93 -6.83 -11.33 4.88
N ILE A 94 -7.56 -11.05 3.80
CA ILE A 94 -8.60 -10.00 3.78
C ILE A 94 -9.79 -10.41 4.63
N GLU A 95 -10.24 -11.67 4.51
CA GLU A 95 -11.36 -12.20 5.30
C GLU A 95 -11.05 -12.17 6.81
N ALA A 96 -9.84 -12.57 7.20
CA ALA A 96 -9.41 -12.53 8.60
C ALA A 96 -9.31 -11.10 9.14
N TYR A 97 -8.88 -10.13 8.33
CA TYR A 97 -8.78 -8.73 8.75
C TYR A 97 -10.16 -8.05 8.84
N PHE A 98 -11.06 -8.37 7.89
CA PHE A 98 -12.42 -7.81 7.84
C PHE A 98 -13.48 -8.93 7.88
N PRO A 99 -13.71 -9.55 9.05
CA PRO A 99 -14.60 -10.71 9.17
C PRO A 99 -16.09 -10.39 8.92
N THR A 100 -16.45 -9.11 8.79
CA THR A 100 -17.82 -8.68 8.44
C THR A 100 -18.08 -8.66 6.94
N LEU A 101 -17.04 -8.78 6.11
CA LEU A 101 -17.20 -8.83 4.66
C LEU A 101 -17.76 -10.18 4.22
N ASN A 102 -18.58 -10.14 3.17
CA ASN A 102 -18.92 -11.33 2.42
C ASN A 102 -17.93 -11.54 1.27
N ASP A 103 -17.94 -12.75 0.72
CA ASP A 103 -17.04 -13.20 -0.34
C ASP A 103 -17.05 -12.27 -1.56
N LYS A 104 -18.23 -11.74 -1.90
CA LYS A 104 -18.38 -10.80 -3.01
C LYS A 104 -17.62 -9.50 -2.76
N MET A 105 -17.54 -9.03 -1.51
CA MET A 105 -16.76 -7.85 -1.17
C MET A 105 -15.27 -8.17 -1.04
N VAL A 106 -14.91 -9.33 -0.49
CA VAL A 106 -13.52 -9.78 -0.43
C VAL A 106 -12.93 -9.90 -1.84
N ASN A 107 -13.65 -10.52 -2.78
CA ASN A 107 -13.21 -10.62 -4.18
C ASN A 107 -13.00 -9.24 -4.83
N LYS A 108 -13.88 -8.27 -4.54
CA LYS A 108 -13.69 -6.90 -5.02
C LYS A 108 -12.48 -6.21 -4.41
N MET A 109 -12.19 -6.47 -3.13
CA MET A 109 -10.97 -5.97 -2.50
C MET A 109 -9.74 -6.55 -3.19
N LEU A 110 -9.74 -7.86 -3.48
CA LEU A 110 -8.67 -8.53 -4.23
C LEU A 110 -8.48 -7.91 -5.61
N ASP A 111 -9.56 -7.71 -6.38
CA ASP A 111 -9.49 -7.07 -7.71
C ASP A 111 -8.87 -5.67 -7.62
N VAL A 112 -9.29 -4.87 -6.64
CA VAL A 112 -8.78 -3.50 -6.45
C VAL A 112 -7.30 -3.48 -6.06
N LEU A 113 -6.88 -4.40 -5.19
CA LEU A 113 -5.48 -4.54 -4.77
C LEU A 113 -4.60 -5.01 -5.94
N ALA A 114 -5.10 -5.93 -6.76
CA ALA A 114 -4.41 -6.41 -7.95
C ALA A 114 -4.21 -5.29 -8.98
N ASP A 115 -5.27 -4.53 -9.28
CA ASP A 115 -5.17 -3.37 -10.18
C ASP A 115 -4.14 -2.36 -9.67
N ALA A 116 -4.18 -2.03 -8.37
CA ALA A 116 -3.28 -1.05 -7.75
C ALA A 116 -1.82 -1.51 -7.79
N TRP A 117 -1.59 -2.81 -7.58
CA TRP A 117 -0.27 -3.42 -7.69
C TRP A 117 0.29 -3.34 -9.11
N ASP A 118 -0.51 -3.71 -10.12
CA ASP A 118 -0.09 -3.66 -11.52
C ASP A 118 0.20 -2.23 -11.96
N GLU A 119 -0.61 -1.26 -11.53
CA GLU A 119 -0.37 0.17 -11.75
C GLU A 119 0.97 0.61 -11.15
N MET A 120 1.25 0.24 -9.88
CA MET A 120 2.52 0.56 -9.23
C MET A 120 3.73 -0.02 -9.97
N LEU A 121 3.64 -1.30 -10.36
CA LEU A 121 4.73 -1.97 -11.08
C LEU A 121 4.99 -1.34 -12.45
N SER A 122 3.96 -0.87 -13.14
CA SER A 122 4.09 -0.22 -14.45
C SER A 122 4.96 1.05 -14.38
N ILE A 123 4.92 1.75 -13.24
CA ILE A 123 5.71 2.96 -12.98
C ILE A 123 7.09 2.61 -12.42
N CYS A 124 7.21 1.51 -11.67
CA CYS A 124 8.45 1.11 -11.01
C CYS A 124 9.62 0.92 -12.00
N GLY A 125 9.36 0.38 -13.21
CA GLY A 125 10.39 0.15 -14.22
C GLY A 125 11.07 1.42 -14.78
N ILE A 126 10.44 2.59 -14.59
CA ILE A 126 10.95 3.90 -15.03
C ILE A 126 11.29 4.84 -13.85
N CYS A 127 11.00 4.40 -12.62
CA CYS A 127 11.20 5.20 -11.42
C CYS A 127 12.69 5.34 -11.07
N PRO A 128 13.21 6.56 -10.83
CA PRO A 128 14.62 6.78 -10.51
C PRO A 128 15.02 6.31 -9.11
N THR A 129 14.07 6.06 -8.21
CA THR A 129 14.32 5.74 -6.80
C THR A 129 15.02 4.38 -6.61
N ARG A 130 14.87 3.47 -7.59
CA ARG A 130 15.55 2.16 -7.63
C ARG A 130 15.31 1.28 -6.40
N CYS A 131 14.13 1.40 -5.78
CA CYS A 131 13.82 0.71 -4.53
C CYS A 131 13.99 -0.82 -4.58
N ALA A 132 13.81 -1.41 -5.76
CA ALA A 132 14.00 -2.84 -6.00
C ALA A 132 15.48 -3.27 -5.98
N SER A 133 16.31 -2.61 -6.79
CA SER A 133 17.73 -2.97 -6.96
C SER A 133 18.58 -2.53 -5.78
N GLU A 134 18.17 -1.46 -5.10
CA GLU A 134 18.88 -0.82 -3.99
C GLU A 134 18.09 -1.03 -2.67
N LYS A 135 17.37 -2.16 -2.55
CA LYS A 135 16.42 -2.47 -1.47
C LYS A 135 16.94 -2.31 -0.04
N ASP A 136 18.21 -2.59 0.17
CA ASP A 136 18.87 -2.56 1.49
C ASP A 136 19.55 -1.21 1.77
N GLU A 137 19.58 -0.30 0.78
CA GLU A 137 20.16 1.03 0.96
C GLU A 137 19.27 1.93 1.82
N TYR A 138 19.91 2.86 2.52
CA TYR A 138 19.23 3.90 3.27
C TYR A 138 18.36 4.77 2.34
N CYS A 139 17.17 5.13 2.80
CA CYS A 139 16.23 5.94 2.05
C CYS A 139 16.04 7.30 2.73
N THR A 140 16.65 8.34 2.14
CA THR A 140 16.58 9.73 2.63
C THR A 140 15.17 10.32 2.59
N MET A 141 14.26 9.73 1.81
CA MET A 141 12.86 10.15 1.73
C MET A 141 12.14 10.07 3.08
N PHE A 142 12.59 9.20 3.99
CA PHE A 142 12.05 9.16 5.36
C PHE A 142 12.43 10.40 6.20
N ASP A 143 13.47 11.15 5.82
CA ASP A 143 13.92 12.34 6.54
C ASP A 143 13.43 13.63 5.87
N GLU A 144 13.42 13.63 4.54
CA GLU A 144 13.10 14.81 3.72
C GLU A 144 11.59 14.96 3.47
N GLY A 145 10.82 13.88 3.64
CA GLY A 145 9.41 13.80 3.28
C GLY A 145 9.17 13.55 1.78
N PRO A 146 7.95 13.20 1.36
CA PRO A 146 7.62 13.16 -0.06
C PRO A 146 7.73 14.58 -0.65
N TYR A 147 8.47 14.71 -1.76
CA TYR A 147 8.65 15.97 -2.50
C TYR A 147 7.36 16.44 -3.19
#